data_AF-A0A847VFP3-F1
#
_entry.id   AF-A0A847VFP3-F1
#
_cell.length_a   1.000
_cell.length_b   1.000
_cell.length_c   1.000
_cell.angle_alpha   90.00
_cell.angle_beta   90.00
_cell.angle_gamma   90.00
#
_symmetry.space_group_name_H-M   'P 1'
#
loop_
_entity.id
_entity.type
_entity.pdbx_description
1 polymer ?
#
loop_
_entity_poly.entity_id
_entity_poly.type
_entity_poly.pdbx_seq_one_letter_code
_entity_poly.pdbx_strand_id
1 'polypeptide(L)'
;MSTIETGGPAFPMQEPQAIHAYAIDAVDGVTDPEERDRAYLKARAEAVGGATLRDHFATHCSELGDEVSTALATELAATQGVAKPTDSKDLMGWHRFWCAVHAAHRYMMADAMLAARKEKS
;
A
#
# COMPACT_ATOMS: atom_id res chain seq x y z
N MET A 1 12.00 -3.09 13.70
CA MET A 1 11.08 -3.77 12.76
C MET A 1 10.24 -2.68 12.14
N SER A 2 10.43 -2.41 10.85
CA SER A 2 9.52 -1.53 10.11
C SER A 2 8.18 -2.26 10.08
N THR A 3 7.23 -1.77 10.87
CA THR A 3 5.83 -2.16 10.76
C THR A 3 5.45 -1.86 9.32
N ILE A 4 5.21 -2.91 8.54
CA ILE A 4 4.33 -2.80 7.38
C ILE A 4 3.09 -2.15 7.96
N GLU A 5 2.80 -0.90 7.62
CA GLU A 5 1.53 -0.27 7.96
C GLU A 5 0.49 -1.25 7.40
N THR A 6 -0.14 -2.01 8.29
CA THR A 6 -1.21 -2.91 7.93
C THR A 6 -2.30 -1.96 7.51
N GLY A 7 -2.32 -1.60 6.23
CA GLY A 7 -3.36 -0.76 5.66
C GLY A 7 -4.71 -1.29 6.16
N GLY A 8 -5.66 -0.38 6.33
CA GLY A 8 -7.01 -0.72 6.78
C GLY A 8 -7.59 -1.93 6.03
N PRO A 9 -8.70 -2.49 6.52
CA PRO A 9 -9.22 -3.76 6.00
C PRO A 9 -9.40 -3.69 4.48
N ALA A 10 -9.03 -4.76 3.76
CA ALA A 10 -9.17 -4.80 2.30
C ALA A 10 -10.64 -4.67 1.86
N PHE A 11 -11.58 -5.05 2.74
CA PHE A 11 -13.02 -4.91 2.54
C PHE A 11 -13.62 -4.06 3.66
N PRO A 12 -14.63 -3.21 3.36
CA PRO A 12 -15.25 -2.38 4.36
C PRO A 12 -15.96 -3.24 5.42
N MET A 13 -15.66 -2.99 6.70
CA MET A 13 -16.40 -3.59 7.81
C MET A 13 -17.86 -3.10 7.78
N GLN A 14 -18.80 -4.02 7.94
CA GLN A 14 -20.24 -3.72 7.94
C GLN A 14 -20.84 -3.70 9.35
N GLU A 15 -20.21 -4.43 10.27
CA GLU A 15 -20.75 -4.67 11.61
C GLU A 15 -20.28 -3.54 12.57
N PRO A 16 -21.22 -2.77 13.16
CA PRO A 16 -20.88 -1.62 13.99
C PRO A 16 -19.99 -1.91 15.20
N GLN A 17 -20.14 -3.07 15.85
CA GLN A 17 -19.36 -3.45 17.02
C GLN A 17 -17.90 -3.75 16.65
N ALA A 18 -17.66 -4.37 15.51
CA ALA A 18 -16.35 -4.65 14.94
C ALA A 18 -15.64 -3.34 14.54
N ILE A 19 -16.35 -2.41 13.91
CA ILE A 19 -15.82 -1.07 13.60
C ILE A 19 -15.42 -0.34 14.89
N HIS A 20 -16.26 -0.42 15.92
CA HIS A 20 -15.96 0.21 17.21
C HIS A 20 -14.76 -0.45 17.90
N ALA A 21 -14.68 -1.78 17.91
CA ALA A 21 -13.56 -2.53 18.49
C ALA A 21 -12.24 -2.18 17.79
N TYR A 22 -12.21 -2.14 16.45
CA TYR A 22 -11.05 -1.70 15.67
C TYR A 22 -10.61 -0.27 16.06
N ALA A 23 -11.56 0.65 16.18
CA ALA A 23 -11.25 2.03 16.51
C ALA A 23 -10.85 2.25 17.98
N ILE A 24 -11.37 1.43 18.91
CA ILE A 24 -10.97 1.44 20.32
C ILE A 24 -9.54 0.91 20.49
N ASP A 25 -9.19 -0.16 19.78
CA ASP A 25 -7.82 -0.70 19.78
C ASP A 25 -6.79 0.34 19.32
N ALA A 26 -7.14 1.12 18.28
CA ALA A 26 -6.29 2.19 17.74
C ALA A 26 -6.06 3.37 18.72
N VAL A 27 -6.82 3.46 19.80
CA VAL A 27 -6.68 4.51 20.81
C VAL A 27 -6.27 3.98 22.18
N ASP A 28 -5.98 2.68 22.28
CA ASP A 28 -5.49 2.10 23.52
C ASP A 28 -4.18 2.79 23.96
N GLY A 29 -4.12 3.18 25.23
CA GLY A 29 -2.99 3.93 25.79
C GLY A 29 -2.87 5.40 25.36
N VAL A 30 -3.73 5.95 24.50
CA VAL A 30 -3.71 7.38 24.15
C VAL A 30 -4.36 8.21 25.26
N THR A 31 -3.56 9.03 25.93
CA THR A 31 -4.01 9.81 27.09
C THR A 31 -4.48 11.21 26.75
N ASP A 32 -4.00 11.79 25.65
CA ASP A 32 -4.45 13.11 25.19
C ASP A 32 -5.83 12.99 24.52
N PRO A 33 -6.86 13.72 25.01
CA PRO A 33 -8.21 13.58 24.47
C PRO A 33 -8.34 13.95 22.99
N GLU A 34 -7.63 14.99 22.52
CA GLU A 34 -7.73 15.42 21.13
C GLU A 34 -7.06 14.43 20.18
N GLU A 35 -5.88 13.93 20.55
CA GLU A 35 -5.18 12.89 19.81
C GLU A 35 -5.99 11.61 19.76
N ARG A 36 -6.59 11.21 20.89
CA ARG A 36 -7.48 10.05 20.98
C ARG A 36 -8.66 10.17 20.03
N ASP A 37 -9.35 11.31 20.02
CA ASP A 37 -10.52 11.50 19.17
C ASP A 37 -10.13 11.54 17.68
N ARG A 38 -9.00 12.18 17.33
CA ARG A 38 -8.45 12.15 15.96
C ARG A 38 -8.10 10.74 15.51
N ALA A 39 -7.43 9.96 16.35
CA ALA A 39 -7.04 8.58 16.06
C ALA A 39 -8.27 7.67 15.91
N TYR A 40 -9.26 7.79 16.80
CA TYR A 40 -10.51 7.05 16.73
C TYR A 40 -11.28 7.33 15.43
N LEU A 41 -11.41 8.60 15.04
CA LEU A 41 -12.10 8.98 13.81
C LEU A 41 -11.38 8.47 12.56
N LYS A 42 -10.04 8.55 12.55
CA LYS A 42 -9.22 8.00 11.47
C LYS A 42 -9.41 6.48 11.36
N ALA A 43 -9.31 5.76 12.47
CA ALA A 43 -9.48 4.31 12.50
C ALA A 43 -10.89 3.87 12.07
N ARG A 44 -11.95 4.60 12.48
CA ARG A 44 -13.30 4.34 11.97
C ARG A 44 -13.42 4.55 10.47
N ALA A 45 -12.82 5.62 9.94
CA ALA A 45 -12.82 5.89 8.50
C ALA A 45 -12.06 4.80 7.71
N GLU A 46 -10.95 4.30 8.25
CA GLU A 46 -10.21 3.17 7.67
C GLU A 46 -11.02 1.88 7.70
N ALA A 47 -11.66 1.55 8.83
CA ALA A 47 -12.47 0.35 8.99
C ALA A 47 -13.61 0.24 7.97
N VAL A 48 -14.21 1.37 7.60
CA VAL A 48 -15.28 1.43 6.60
C VAL A 48 -14.77 1.73 5.18
N GLY A 49 -13.49 2.07 5.03
CA GLY A 49 -12.90 2.53 3.77
C GLY A 49 -12.61 1.41 2.78
N GLY A 50 -12.16 0.25 3.25
CA GLY A 50 -11.78 -0.84 2.35
C GLY A 50 -10.53 -0.54 1.52
N ALA A 51 -10.24 -1.43 0.57
CA ALA A 51 -9.29 -1.15 -0.52
C ALA A 51 -9.78 0.04 -1.36
N THR A 52 -8.86 0.93 -1.73
CA THR A 52 -9.19 2.11 -2.54
C THR A 52 -9.34 1.77 -4.01
N LEU A 53 -9.88 2.70 -4.81
CA LEU A 53 -9.89 2.56 -6.28
C LEU A 53 -8.46 2.45 -6.86
N ARG A 54 -7.47 3.06 -6.19
CA ARG A 54 -6.06 2.93 -6.54
C ARG A 54 -5.58 1.48 -6.38
N ASP A 55 -5.93 0.84 -5.26
CA ASP A 55 -5.60 -0.56 -4.99
C ASP A 55 -6.32 -1.50 -5.97
N HIS A 56 -7.57 -1.19 -6.32
CA HIS A 56 -8.29 -1.90 -7.37
C HIS A 56 -7.54 -1.85 -8.71
N PHE A 57 -7.08 -0.69 -9.16
CA PHE A 57 -6.28 -0.59 -10.39
C PHE A 57 -4.93 -1.30 -10.27
N ALA A 58 -4.25 -1.17 -9.13
CA ALA A 58 -2.96 -1.82 -8.92
C ALA A 58 -3.08 -3.35 -9.00
N THR A 59 -4.15 -3.94 -8.46
CA THR A 59 -4.41 -5.39 -8.50
C THR A 59 -4.85 -5.91 -9.87
N HIS A 60 -5.45 -5.07 -10.71
CA HIS A 60 -5.92 -5.44 -12.05
C HIS A 60 -4.93 -5.06 -13.16
N CYS A 61 -3.82 -4.40 -12.81
CA CYS A 61 -2.75 -4.10 -13.74
C CYS A 61 -1.93 -5.36 -14.06
N SER A 62 -1.71 -5.62 -15.34
CA SER A 62 -0.85 -6.70 -15.81
C SER A 62 0.55 -6.58 -15.21
N GLU A 63 1.21 -7.74 -15.07
CA GLU A 63 2.60 -7.77 -14.62
C GLU A 63 3.52 -7.09 -15.63
N LEU A 64 4.57 -6.47 -15.09
CA LEU A 64 5.66 -5.94 -15.90
C LEU A 64 6.34 -7.13 -16.59
N GLY A 65 6.42 -7.10 -17.93
CA GLY A 65 6.94 -8.22 -18.71
C GLY A 65 8.42 -8.50 -18.48
N ASP A 66 8.83 -9.72 -18.85
CA ASP A 66 10.19 -10.26 -18.64
C ASP A 66 11.30 -9.48 -19.38
N GLU A 67 10.94 -8.66 -20.37
CA GLU A 67 11.87 -7.87 -21.17
C GLU A 67 12.21 -6.50 -20.57
N VAL A 68 11.80 -6.23 -19.32
CA VAL A 68 12.11 -4.96 -18.66
C VAL A 68 13.61 -4.73 -18.56
N SER A 69 14.07 -3.56 -19.00
CA SER A 69 15.47 -3.18 -18.84
C SER A 69 15.88 -3.15 -17.37
N THR A 70 17.10 -3.61 -17.09
CA THR A 70 17.67 -3.59 -15.73
C THR A 70 17.74 -2.18 -15.13
N ALA A 71 17.92 -1.15 -15.97
CA ALA A 71 17.92 0.25 -15.54
C ALA A 71 16.55 0.66 -14.99
N LEU A 72 15.47 0.41 -15.75
CA LEU A 72 14.11 0.71 -15.31
C LEU A 72 13.73 -0.07 -14.04
N ALA A 73 14.08 -1.36 -13.97
CA ALA A 73 13.84 -2.16 -12.77
C ALA A 73 14.55 -1.57 -11.53
N THR A 74 15.77 -1.06 -11.71
CA THR A 74 16.53 -0.44 -10.61
C THR A 74 15.85 0.85 -10.11
N GLU A 75 15.41 1.71 -11.02
CA GLU A 75 14.68 2.94 -10.68
C GLU A 75 13.35 2.64 -9.96
N LEU A 76 12.59 1.65 -10.46
CA LEU A 76 11.32 1.25 -9.84
C LEU A 76 11.52 0.73 -8.41
N ALA A 77 12.49 -0.16 -8.20
CA ALA A 77 12.79 -0.68 -6.86
C ALA A 77 13.24 0.43 -5.89
N ALA A 78 14.00 1.42 -6.38
CA ALA A 78 14.44 2.55 -5.59
C ALA A 78 13.28 3.40 -5.06
N THR A 79 12.15 3.51 -5.79
CA THR A 79 10.94 4.19 -5.29
C THR A 79 10.34 3.54 -4.04
N GLN A 80 10.64 2.26 -3.82
CA GLN A 80 10.23 1.48 -2.64
C GLN A 80 11.34 1.37 -1.59
N GLY A 81 12.45 2.08 -1.77
CA GLY A 81 13.62 2.01 -0.88
C GLY A 81 14.42 0.72 -0.99
N VAL A 82 14.27 -0.06 -2.07
CA VAL A 82 14.97 -1.32 -2.27
C VAL A 82 16.07 -1.16 -3.32
N ALA A 83 17.32 -1.42 -2.91
CA ALA A 83 18.47 -1.40 -3.80
C ALA A 83 18.60 -2.71 -4.58
N LYS A 84 19.17 -2.62 -5.79
CA LYS A 84 19.51 -3.79 -6.60
C LYS A 84 20.63 -4.61 -5.91
N PRO A 85 20.44 -5.93 -5.71
CA PRO A 85 21.48 -6.81 -5.20
C PRO A 85 22.69 -6.88 -6.14
N THR A 86 23.89 -6.98 -5.56
CA THR A 86 25.15 -7.13 -6.30
C THR A 86 25.61 -8.58 -6.41
N ASP A 87 25.31 -9.41 -5.40
CA ASP A 87 25.60 -10.84 -5.41
C ASP A 87 24.51 -11.62 -6.15
N SER A 88 24.89 -12.37 -7.17
CA SER A 88 23.96 -13.24 -7.92
C SER A 88 23.45 -14.42 -7.10
N LYS A 89 24.10 -14.76 -5.98
CA LYS A 89 23.69 -15.84 -5.08
C LYS A 89 22.70 -15.40 -4.00
N ASP A 90 22.46 -14.10 -3.84
CA ASP A 90 21.47 -13.59 -2.88
C ASP A 90 20.04 -13.74 -3.43
N LEU A 91 19.54 -14.97 -3.44
CA LEU A 91 18.21 -15.29 -3.96
C LEU A 91 17.10 -14.49 -3.27
N MET A 92 17.21 -14.26 -1.96
CA MET A 92 16.21 -13.50 -1.22
C MET A 92 16.29 -11.99 -1.46
N GLY A 93 17.50 -11.44 -1.67
CA GLY A 93 17.69 -10.07 -2.13
C GLY A 93 17.08 -9.86 -3.51
N TRP A 94 17.34 -10.78 -4.44
CA TRP A 94 16.77 -10.73 -5.79
C TRP A 94 15.25 -10.86 -5.79
N HIS A 95 14.70 -11.73 -4.96
CA HIS A 95 13.25 -11.86 -4.83
C HIS A 95 12.60 -10.58 -4.28
N ARG A 96 13.16 -10.00 -3.21
CA ARG A 96 12.68 -8.73 -2.65
C ARG A 96 12.78 -7.57 -3.64
N PHE A 97 13.87 -7.52 -4.41
CA PHE A 97 14.04 -6.55 -5.49
C PHE A 97 12.89 -6.64 -6.50
N TRP A 98 12.58 -7.83 -7.02
CA TRP A 98 11.51 -7.99 -7.99
C TRP A 98 10.12 -7.72 -7.42
N CYS A 99 9.85 -8.11 -6.16
CA CYS A 99 8.61 -7.72 -5.49
C CYS A 99 8.44 -6.19 -5.45
N ALA A 100 9.50 -5.45 -5.13
CA ALA A 100 9.48 -3.99 -5.11
C ALA A 100 9.26 -3.40 -6.51
N VAL A 101 9.91 -3.94 -7.55
CA VAL A 101 9.70 -3.54 -8.94
C VAL A 101 8.23 -3.68 -9.35
N HIS A 102 7.64 -4.85 -9.10
CA HIS A 102 6.24 -5.10 -9.48
C HIS A 102 5.26 -4.25 -8.69
N ALA A 103 5.49 -4.04 -7.39
CA ALA A 103 4.66 -3.16 -6.58
C ALA A 103 4.71 -1.71 -7.09
N ALA A 104 5.91 -1.17 -7.32
CA ALA A 104 6.10 0.17 -7.84
C ALA A 104 5.41 0.37 -9.19
N HIS A 105 5.60 -0.57 -10.11
CA HIS A 105 4.98 -0.52 -11.44
C HIS A 105 3.44 -0.52 -11.36
N ARG A 106 2.85 -1.42 -10.57
CA ARG A 106 1.39 -1.52 -10.42
C ARG A 106 0.78 -0.24 -9.87
N TYR A 107 1.40 0.35 -8.84
CA TYR A 107 0.90 1.60 -8.27
C TYR A 107 1.13 2.82 -9.18
N MET A 108 2.23 2.85 -9.94
CA MET A 108 2.46 3.88 -10.96
C MET A 108 1.38 3.83 -12.06
N MET A 109 1.02 2.64 -12.51
CA MET A 109 -0.07 2.44 -13.48
C MET A 109 -1.44 2.84 -12.90
N ALA A 110 -1.71 2.48 -11.64
CA ALA A 110 -2.92 2.90 -10.95
C ALA A 110 -3.05 4.43 -10.86
N ASP A 111 -1.96 5.12 -10.54
CA ASP A 111 -1.92 6.59 -10.48
C ASP A 111 -2.17 7.22 -11.85
N ALA A 112 -1.58 6.66 -12.91
CA ALA A 112 -1.84 7.10 -14.29
C ALA A 112 -3.31 6.92 -14.69
N MET A 113 -3.95 5.81 -14.30
CA MET A 113 -5.38 5.58 -14.56
C MET A 113 -6.28 6.58 -13.83
N LEU A 114 -5.95 6.92 -12.57
CA LEU A 114 -6.68 7.94 -11.81
C LEU A 114 -6.52 9.32 -12.44
N ALA A 115 -5.30 9.69 -12.86
CA ALA A 115 -5.04 10.95 -13.54
C ALA A 115 -5.84 11.07 -14.84
N ALA A 116 -5.85 10.03 -15.68
CA ALA A 116 -6.60 10.00 -16.93
C ALA A 116 -8.13 10.10 -16.75
N ARG A 117 -8.68 9.71 -15.60
CA ARG A 117 -10.10 9.94 -15.26
C ARG A 117 -10.38 11.38 -14.87
N LYS A 118 -9.46 12.02 -14.15
CA LYS A 118 -9.61 13.40 -13.69
C LYS A 118 -9.69 14.37 -14.87
N GLU A 119 -8.93 14.13 -15.94
CA GLU A 119 -8.97 14.96 -17.15
C GLU A 119 -10.30 14.89 -17.92
N LYS A 120 -11.15 13.89 -17.63
CA LYS A 120 -12.46 13.69 -18.28
C LYS A 120 -13.64 14.22 -17.45
N SER A 121 -13.40 14.73 -16.24
CA SER A 121 -14.41 15.24 -15.31
C SER A 121 -14.39 16.77 -15.27
#